data_AF-A0AAV0WRW7-F1
#
_entry.id   AF-A0AAV0WRW7-F1
#
_cell.length_a   1.000
_cell.length_b   1.000
_cell.length_c   1.000
_cell.angle_alpha   90.00
_cell.angle_beta   90.00
_cell.angle_gamma   90.00
#
_symmetry.space_group_name_H-M   'P 1'
#
loop_
_entity.id
_entity.type
_entity.pdbx_description
1 polymer ?
#
loop_
_entity_poly.entity_id
_entity_poly.type
_entity_poly.pdbx_seq_one_letter_code
_entity_poly.pdbx_strand_id
1 'polypeptide(L)'
;MDEISENVLIEDNLTAQQPTLLWNDDYFLSIAPGEYKRPVSILMDKHAEELSFPTIYEDKFRIYRDSVTVTPFMQATSELRLTDRRATDKQHILYIAAKITRLRVSKYVSVAFKHIGQGTSITKETIQSEGYINYCLETNLAFLRCIPNSAWFWTNRKKDHFAMIS
;
A
#
# COMPACT_ATOMS: atom_id res chain seq x y z
N MET A 1 -41.09 -6.73 -6.29
CA MET A 1 -39.79 -7.42 -6.17
C MET A 1 -39.11 -6.78 -5.00
N ASP A 2 -39.18 -7.45 -3.86
CA ASP A 2 -38.73 -6.91 -2.58
C ASP A 2 -37.20 -6.87 -2.57
N GLU A 3 -36.64 -5.70 -2.29
CA GLU A 3 -35.22 -5.50 -2.01
C GLU A 3 -34.86 -6.28 -0.75
N ILE A 4 -34.21 -7.43 -0.92
CA ILE A 4 -33.53 -8.12 0.17
C ILE A 4 -32.26 -7.32 0.47
N SER A 5 -32.43 -6.26 1.25
CA SER A 5 -31.34 -5.61 1.97
C SER A 5 -30.94 -6.55 3.10
N GLU A 6 -29.91 -7.38 2.89
CA GLU A 6 -29.22 -8.04 4.00
C GLU A 6 -28.63 -6.95 4.91
N ASN A 7 -29.33 -6.67 6.01
CA ASN A 7 -28.81 -5.88 7.12
C ASN A 7 -27.72 -6.70 7.82
N VAL A 8 -26.52 -6.67 7.25
CA VAL A 8 -25.32 -7.18 7.90
C VAL A 8 -24.94 -6.21 9.02
N LEU A 9 -24.86 -6.72 10.24
CA LEU A 9 -24.50 -5.94 11.42
C LEU A 9 -23.12 -5.30 11.22
N ILE A 10 -22.98 -4.02 11.57
CA ILE A 10 -21.77 -3.21 11.39
C ILE A 10 -20.54 -3.87 12.04
N GLU A 11 -20.77 -4.64 13.10
CA GLU A 11 -19.76 -5.37 13.88
C GLU A 11 -19.04 -6.44 13.05
N ASP A 12 -19.73 -7.12 12.14
CA ASP A 12 -19.12 -8.14 11.28
C ASP A 12 -18.32 -7.52 10.12
N ASN A 13 -18.65 -6.29 9.73
CA ASN A 13 -17.93 -5.53 8.70
C ASN A 13 -16.59 -5.00 9.23
N LEU A 14 -16.50 -4.75 10.54
CA LEU A 14 -15.23 -4.47 11.21
C LEU A 14 -14.31 -5.69 11.19
N THR A 15 -14.84 -6.92 11.16
CA THR A 15 -14.02 -8.14 11.07
C THR A 15 -13.62 -8.48 9.63
N ALA A 16 -14.33 -7.94 8.63
CA ALA A 16 -13.90 -7.86 7.24
C ALA A 16 -12.80 -6.79 7.05
N GLN A 17 -11.85 -6.80 7.97
CA GLN A 17 -10.70 -5.94 8.02
C GLN A 17 -9.83 -6.19 6.78
N GLN A 18 -9.63 -5.11 6.03
CA GLN A 18 -8.40 -4.92 5.29
C GLN A 18 -7.20 -5.44 6.10
N PRO A 19 -6.13 -5.97 5.48
CA PRO A 19 -4.88 -6.21 6.20
C PRO A 19 -4.16 -4.90 6.59
N THR A 20 -4.87 -3.88 7.01
CA THR A 20 -4.47 -3.05 8.15
C THR A 20 -4.88 -3.86 9.36
N LEU A 21 -3.99 -4.70 9.91
CA LEU A 21 -3.25 -4.26 11.09
C LEU A 21 -4.20 -3.42 11.97
N LEU A 22 -5.26 -4.02 12.52
CA LEU A 22 -5.80 -3.49 13.75
C LEU A 22 -4.68 -3.72 14.75
N TRP A 23 -3.97 -2.63 15.01
CA TRP A 23 -3.02 -2.54 16.09
C TRP A 23 -3.83 -2.84 17.35
N ASN A 24 -3.62 -4.02 17.90
CA ASN A 24 -4.24 -4.41 19.13
C ASN A 24 -3.42 -3.69 20.21
N ASP A 25 -3.99 -2.65 20.82
CA ASP A 25 -3.30 -1.76 21.77
C ASP A 25 -2.73 -2.52 22.97
N ASP A 26 -3.15 -3.75 23.21
CA ASP A 26 -2.65 -4.62 24.28
C ASP A 26 -1.32 -5.32 23.96
N TYR A 27 -0.89 -5.32 22.68
CA TYR A 27 0.33 -5.99 22.21
C TYR A 27 1.40 -5.00 21.74
N PHE A 28 1.54 -3.86 22.42
CA PHE A 28 2.70 -3.01 22.21
C PHE A 28 3.95 -3.69 22.76
N LEU A 29 4.99 -3.80 21.94
CA LEU A 29 6.34 -4.00 22.45
C LEU A 29 6.69 -2.72 23.20
N SER A 30 6.60 -2.74 24.54
CA SER A 30 6.94 -1.59 25.38
C SER A 30 8.44 -1.33 25.30
N ILE A 31 8.87 -0.49 24.36
CA ILE A 31 10.23 0.03 24.34
C ILE A 31 10.32 0.96 25.55
N ALA A 32 11.23 0.69 26.47
CA ALA A 32 11.33 1.45 27.70
C ALA A 32 11.57 2.94 27.35
N PRO A 33 10.93 3.91 28.03
CA PRO A 33 11.01 5.34 27.68
C PRO A 33 12.44 5.90 27.57
N GLY A 34 13.41 5.29 28.24
CA GLY A 34 14.82 5.67 28.21
C GLY A 34 15.63 5.10 27.04
N GLU A 35 15.08 4.20 26.22
CA GLU A 35 15.85 3.53 25.18
C GLU A 35 15.93 4.30 23.85
N TYR A 36 15.14 5.36 23.61
CA TYR A 36 15.11 6.15 22.37
C TYR A 36 15.02 5.35 21.05
N LYS A 37 14.77 4.04 21.11
CA LYS A 37 14.64 3.18 19.94
C LYS A 37 13.24 3.36 19.38
N ARG A 38 13.11 4.03 18.24
CA ARG A 38 11.86 4.05 17.49
C ARG A 38 11.75 2.77 16.66
N PRO A 39 10.61 2.08 16.65
CA PRO A 39 10.44 0.93 15.78
C PRO A 39 10.60 1.36 14.33
N VAL A 40 11.41 0.63 13.58
CA VAL A 40 11.59 0.87 12.14
C VAL A 40 10.35 0.37 11.42
N SER A 41 9.81 1.18 10.51
CA SER A 41 8.68 0.76 9.69
C SER A 41 9.08 -0.43 8.82
N ILE A 42 8.20 -1.41 8.68
CA ILE A 42 8.35 -2.57 7.77
C ILE A 42 8.69 -2.15 6.33
N LEU A 43 8.28 -0.93 5.91
CA LEU A 43 8.59 -0.40 4.57
C LEU A 43 10.03 0.10 4.43
N MET A 44 10.65 0.52 5.53
CA MET A 44 11.98 1.13 5.57
C MET A 44 13.05 0.11 5.94
N ASP A 45 12.67 -0.98 6.58
CA ASP A 45 13.58 -2.07 6.92
C ASP A 45 13.91 -2.92 5.68
N LYS A 46 15.20 -2.95 5.33
CA LYS A 46 15.75 -3.70 4.20
C LYS A 46 15.59 -5.21 4.38
N HIS A 47 15.62 -5.70 5.60
CA HIS A 47 15.67 -7.12 5.95
C HIS A 47 14.37 -7.63 6.59
N ALA A 48 13.31 -6.80 6.64
CA ALA A 48 12.05 -7.15 7.28
C ALA A 48 11.41 -8.43 6.72
N GLU A 49 11.64 -8.77 5.46
CA GLU A 49 11.09 -9.98 4.86
C GLU A 49 11.81 -11.24 5.34
N GLU A 50 13.14 -11.21 5.33
CA GLU A 50 14.00 -12.30 5.79
C GLU A 50 13.82 -12.54 7.30
N LEU A 51 13.63 -11.47 8.08
CA LEU A 51 13.33 -11.55 9.51
C LEU A 51 11.92 -12.05 9.80
N SER A 52 10.95 -11.78 8.92
CA SER A 52 9.55 -12.23 9.12
C SER A 52 9.35 -13.70 8.70
N PHE A 53 10.14 -14.19 7.75
CA PHE A 53 10.02 -15.53 7.18
C PHE A 53 11.35 -16.31 7.27
N PRO A 54 11.86 -16.60 8.48
CA PRO A 54 13.13 -17.32 8.66
C PRO A 54 13.10 -18.72 8.03
N THR A 55 11.93 -19.38 7.99
CA THR A 55 11.76 -20.69 7.35
C THR A 55 12.00 -20.65 5.84
N ILE A 56 11.72 -19.52 5.18
CA ILE A 56 11.89 -19.38 3.72
C ILE A 56 13.33 -19.00 3.40
N TYR A 57 13.92 -18.12 4.20
CA TYR A 57 15.25 -17.57 3.95
C TYR A 57 16.38 -18.27 4.71
N GLU A 58 16.07 -19.28 5.53
CA GLU A 58 17.02 -20.02 6.38
C GLU A 58 17.96 -19.11 7.18
N ASP A 59 17.42 -18.02 7.75
CA ASP A 59 18.17 -16.96 8.44
C ASP A 59 19.29 -16.30 7.61
N LYS A 60 19.24 -16.43 6.28
CA LYS A 60 20.20 -15.81 5.36
C LYS A 60 19.60 -14.58 4.71
N PHE A 61 20.30 -13.46 4.84
CA PHE A 61 19.95 -12.25 4.12
C PHE A 61 20.26 -12.38 2.63
N ARG A 62 19.37 -11.86 1.78
CA ARG A 62 19.60 -11.84 0.32
C ARG A 62 20.80 -10.97 -0.02
N ILE A 63 21.67 -11.49 -0.88
CA ILE A 63 22.87 -10.82 -1.38
C ILE A 63 22.66 -10.50 -2.86
N TYR A 64 22.97 -9.27 -3.24
CA TYR A 64 22.87 -8.81 -4.62
C TYR A 64 24.26 -8.46 -5.14
N ARG A 65 24.44 -8.52 -6.47
CA ARG A 65 25.68 -8.08 -7.12
C ARG A 65 25.79 -6.55 -7.01
N ASP A 66 26.99 -6.05 -6.70
CA ASP A 66 27.24 -4.62 -6.43
C ASP A 66 26.82 -3.67 -7.56
N SER A 67 26.81 -4.17 -8.81
CA SER A 67 26.43 -3.37 -9.98
C SER A 67 24.91 -3.25 -10.19
N VAL A 68 24.07 -3.90 -9.38
CA VAL A 68 22.62 -3.99 -9.63
C VAL A 68 21.84 -3.32 -8.51
N THR A 69 21.13 -2.24 -8.85
CA THR A 69 20.14 -1.64 -7.94
C THR A 69 18.85 -2.45 -8.00
N VAL A 70 18.58 -3.23 -6.96
CA VAL A 70 17.38 -4.07 -6.88
C VAL A 70 16.25 -3.30 -6.20
N THR A 71 15.12 -3.17 -6.89
CA THR A 71 13.91 -2.56 -6.30
C THR A 71 13.06 -3.63 -5.59
N PRO A 72 12.25 -3.25 -4.58
CA PRO A 72 11.32 -4.19 -3.95
C PRO A 72 10.37 -4.88 -4.93
N PHE A 73 9.98 -4.18 -5.99
CA PHE A 73 9.15 -4.76 -7.06
C PHE A 73 9.90 -5.84 -7.86
N MET A 74 11.20 -5.64 -8.14
CA MET A 74 12.02 -6.65 -8.79
C MET A 74 12.18 -7.89 -7.91
N GLN A 75 12.40 -7.72 -6.60
CA GLN A 75 12.44 -8.83 -5.62
C GLN A 75 11.13 -9.60 -5.64
N ALA A 76 10.00 -8.90 -5.43
CA ALA A 76 8.67 -9.51 -5.45
C ALA A 76 8.42 -10.30 -6.73
N THR A 77 8.82 -9.76 -7.88
CA THR A 77 8.60 -10.41 -9.17
C THR A 77 9.51 -11.60 -9.39
N SER A 78 10.77 -11.57 -8.92
CA SER A 78 11.66 -12.73 -9.00
C SER A 78 11.16 -13.87 -8.12
N GLU A 79 10.76 -13.57 -6.88
CA GLU A 79 10.23 -14.58 -5.94
C GLU A 79 8.96 -15.24 -6.53
N LEU A 80 8.02 -14.44 -7.03
CA LEU A 80 6.78 -14.95 -7.62
C LEU A 80 6.99 -15.79 -8.89
N ARG A 81 8.11 -15.59 -9.61
CA ARG A 81 8.41 -16.37 -10.83
C ARG A 81 9.17 -17.65 -10.55
N LEU A 82 10.03 -17.65 -9.52
CA LEU A 82 10.84 -18.81 -9.16
C LEU A 82 10.07 -19.81 -8.30
N THR A 83 9.13 -19.33 -7.51
CA THR A 83 8.37 -20.20 -6.63
C THR A 83 7.31 -20.96 -7.42
N ASP A 84 7.29 -22.29 -7.31
CA ASP A 84 6.19 -23.09 -7.83
C ASP A 84 4.90 -22.67 -7.13
N ARG A 85 3.89 -22.30 -7.92
CA ARG A 85 2.58 -21.86 -7.46
C ARG A 85 1.89 -22.89 -6.56
N ARG A 86 2.26 -24.18 -6.65
CA ARG A 86 1.69 -25.26 -5.83
C ARG A 86 2.33 -25.37 -4.44
N ALA A 87 3.57 -24.91 -4.31
CA ALA A 87 4.37 -25.04 -3.09
C ALA A 87 4.64 -23.69 -2.42
N THR A 88 4.00 -22.60 -2.90
CA THR A 88 4.22 -21.27 -2.33
C THR A 88 3.47 -21.09 -1.02
N ASP A 89 4.15 -20.54 -0.01
CA ASP A 89 3.49 -20.11 1.22
C ASP A 89 2.57 -18.92 0.96
N LYS A 90 1.30 -19.07 1.35
CA LYS A 90 0.26 -18.06 1.15
C LYS A 90 0.53 -16.81 1.98
N GLN A 91 1.12 -16.96 3.17
CA GLN A 91 1.42 -15.84 4.06
C GLN A 91 2.51 -14.95 3.46
N HIS A 92 3.56 -15.56 2.92
CA HIS A 92 4.63 -14.85 2.21
C HIS A 92 4.11 -14.08 0.97
N ILE A 93 3.26 -14.70 0.14
CA ILE A 93 2.65 -13.99 -1.01
C ILE A 93 1.86 -12.77 -0.54
N LEU A 94 1.01 -12.95 0.48
CA LEU A 94 0.18 -11.87 0.99
C LEU A 94 1.04 -10.73 1.56
N TYR A 95 2.12 -11.08 2.26
CA TYR A 95 3.10 -10.12 2.75
C TYR A 95 3.73 -9.32 1.60
N ILE A 96 4.21 -9.99 0.55
CA ILE A 96 4.79 -9.34 -0.63
C ILE A 96 3.76 -8.39 -1.27
N ALA A 97 2.53 -8.86 -1.49
CA ALA A 97 1.46 -8.05 -2.08
C ALA A 97 1.15 -6.80 -1.24
N ALA A 98 1.06 -6.96 0.08
CA ALA A 98 0.83 -5.86 1.01
C ALA A 98 2.01 -4.87 1.05
N LYS A 99 3.25 -5.37 1.07
CA LYS A 99 4.47 -4.55 1.03
C LYS A 99 4.52 -3.69 -0.24
N ILE A 100 4.28 -4.29 -1.40
CA ILE A 100 4.25 -3.56 -2.68
C ILE A 100 3.14 -2.51 -2.72
N THR A 101 1.95 -2.85 -2.24
CA THR A 101 0.80 -1.91 -2.21
C THR A 101 1.11 -0.71 -1.31
N ARG A 102 1.64 -0.95 -0.11
CA ARG A 102 2.04 0.11 0.81
C ARG A 102 3.18 0.98 0.27
N LEU A 103 4.18 0.40 -0.39
CA LEU A 103 5.25 1.15 -1.05
C LEU A 103 4.72 2.07 -2.14
N ARG A 104 3.76 1.59 -2.96
CA ARG A 104 3.09 2.41 -3.97
C ARG A 104 2.36 3.57 -3.31
N VAL A 105 1.47 3.28 -2.35
CA VAL A 105 0.69 4.31 -1.63
C VAL A 105 1.62 5.35 -1.01
N SER A 106 2.66 4.93 -0.28
CA SER A 106 3.65 5.84 0.33
C SER A 106 4.31 6.77 -0.70
N LYS A 107 4.71 6.23 -1.86
CA LYS A 107 5.28 7.03 -2.95
C LYS A 107 4.29 8.05 -3.50
N TYR A 108 3.05 7.66 -3.76
CA TYR A 108 2.03 8.58 -4.30
C TYR A 108 1.59 9.63 -3.29
N VAL A 109 1.45 9.26 -2.01
CA VAL A 109 1.17 10.20 -0.90
C VAL A 109 2.32 11.21 -0.79
N SER A 110 3.56 10.76 -0.82
CA SER A 110 4.73 11.66 -0.76
C SER A 110 4.76 12.65 -1.92
N VAL A 111 4.30 12.25 -3.11
CA VAL A 111 4.17 13.14 -4.28
C VAL A 111 2.99 14.10 -4.14
N ALA A 112 1.82 13.59 -3.74
CA ALA A 112 0.60 14.38 -3.57
C ALA A 112 0.75 15.48 -2.51
N PHE A 113 1.45 15.19 -1.42
CA PHE A 113 1.69 16.13 -0.32
C PHE A 113 3.06 16.81 -0.40
N LYS A 114 3.79 16.68 -1.52
CA LYS A 114 5.04 17.41 -1.71
C LYS A 114 4.72 18.90 -1.74
N HIS A 115 5.25 19.67 -0.80
CA HIS A 115 5.05 21.10 -0.75
C HIS A 115 5.55 21.77 -2.05
N ILE A 116 4.65 22.41 -2.79
CA ILE A 116 4.94 23.14 -4.03
C ILE A 116 5.40 24.56 -3.68
N GLY A 117 6.66 24.68 -3.27
CA GLY A 117 7.43 25.94 -3.22
C GLY A 117 6.92 27.06 -2.28
N GLN A 118 7.79 28.03 -2.03
CA GLN A 118 7.40 29.32 -1.43
C GLN A 118 6.92 30.24 -2.57
N GLY A 119 5.64 30.60 -2.58
CA GLY A 119 5.09 31.59 -3.53
C GLY A 119 3.75 31.23 -4.19
N THR A 120 3.17 30.06 -3.94
CA THR A 120 1.83 29.71 -4.42
C THR A 120 0.76 30.28 -3.48
N SER A 121 0.47 31.59 -3.63
CA SER A 121 -0.69 32.20 -2.96
C SER A 121 -1.97 31.67 -3.59
N ILE A 122 -2.50 30.58 -3.04
CA ILE A 122 -3.82 30.04 -3.42
C ILE A 122 -4.87 31.07 -2.97
N THR A 123 -5.48 31.77 -3.92
CA THR A 123 -6.54 32.75 -3.62
C THR A 123 -7.89 32.05 -3.42
N LYS A 124 -8.80 32.67 -2.67
CA LYS A 124 -10.15 32.14 -2.43
C LYS A 124 -10.90 31.78 -3.73
N GLU A 125 -10.74 32.59 -4.76
CA GLU A 125 -11.33 32.37 -6.09
C GLU A 125 -10.84 31.07 -6.74
N THR A 126 -9.54 30.75 -6.60
CA THR A 126 -9.00 29.49 -7.13
C THR A 126 -9.58 28.27 -6.42
N ILE A 127 -9.75 28.32 -5.09
CA ILE A 127 -10.36 27.24 -4.30
C ILE A 127 -11.83 27.03 -4.66
N GLN A 128 -12.54 28.10 -4.97
CA GLN A 128 -13.95 28.03 -5.37
C GLN A 128 -14.15 27.53 -6.81
N SER A 129 -13.10 27.50 -7.63
CA SER A 129 -13.22 27.02 -9.00
C SER A 129 -13.31 25.49 -9.05
N GLU A 130 -14.37 24.99 -9.68
CA GLU A 130 -14.61 23.55 -9.83
C GLU A 130 -13.47 22.86 -10.59
N GLY A 131 -12.89 23.54 -11.59
CA GLY A 131 -11.74 23.03 -12.35
C GLY A 131 -10.50 22.80 -11.49
N TYR A 132 -10.21 23.69 -10.54
CA TYR A 132 -9.09 23.53 -9.62
C TYR A 132 -9.31 22.39 -8.62
N ILE A 133 -10.54 22.26 -8.09
CA ILE A 133 -10.91 21.14 -7.21
C ILE A 133 -10.77 19.82 -7.96
N ASN A 134 -11.34 19.71 -9.17
CA ASN A 134 -11.25 18.50 -9.98
C ASN A 134 -9.79 18.15 -10.32
N TYR A 135 -8.96 19.14 -10.68
CA TYR A 135 -7.53 18.95 -10.89
C TYR A 135 -6.82 18.45 -9.62
N CYS A 136 -7.12 19.05 -8.46
CA CYS A 136 -6.55 18.62 -7.18
C CYS A 136 -7.01 17.20 -6.80
N LEU A 137 -8.26 16.83 -7.06
CA LEU A 137 -8.74 15.46 -6.85
C LEU A 137 -8.03 14.48 -7.77
N GLU A 138 -7.84 14.82 -9.04
CA GLU A 138 -7.15 13.96 -9.99
C GLU A 138 -5.66 13.78 -9.69
N THR A 139 -5.01 14.80 -9.12
CA THR A 139 -3.56 14.81 -8.84
C THR A 139 -3.22 14.40 -7.41
N ASN A 140 -3.87 15.00 -6.40
CA ASN A 140 -3.56 14.77 -4.99
C ASN A 140 -4.20 13.49 -4.43
N LEU A 141 -5.34 13.05 -4.97
CA LEU A 141 -5.94 11.76 -4.62
C LEU A 141 -5.59 10.65 -5.63
N ALA A 142 -4.64 10.88 -6.53
CA ALA A 142 -4.17 9.88 -7.49
C ALA A 142 -3.70 8.57 -6.80
N PHE A 143 -3.20 8.65 -5.56
CA PHE A 143 -2.78 7.48 -4.79
C PHE A 143 -3.91 6.47 -4.57
N LEU A 144 -5.17 6.90 -4.56
CA LEU A 144 -6.33 6.02 -4.42
C LEU A 144 -6.43 5.01 -5.57
N ARG A 145 -5.95 5.36 -6.78
CA ARG A 145 -5.90 4.44 -7.93
C ARG A 145 -5.01 3.22 -7.67
N CYS A 146 -4.10 3.30 -6.69
CA CYS A 146 -3.18 2.21 -6.36
C CYS A 146 -3.68 1.30 -5.24
N ILE A 147 -4.75 1.68 -4.54
CA ILE A 147 -5.37 0.87 -3.50
C ILE A 147 -6.38 -0.06 -4.17
N PRO A 148 -6.20 -1.39 -4.11
CA PRO A 148 -7.17 -2.33 -4.63
C PRO A 148 -8.56 -2.07 -4.04
N ASN A 149 -9.60 -2.20 -4.87
CA ASN A 149 -11.00 -1.99 -4.49
C ASN A 149 -11.41 -0.57 -4.08
N SER A 150 -10.55 0.44 -4.23
CA SER A 150 -10.99 1.83 -4.06
C SER A 150 -11.96 2.23 -5.18
N ALA A 151 -12.81 3.23 -4.92
CA ALA A 151 -13.72 3.77 -5.93
C ALA A 151 -12.96 4.20 -7.20
N TRP A 152 -11.83 4.92 -7.02
CA TRP A 152 -10.97 5.37 -8.11
C TRP A 152 -10.28 4.23 -8.86
N PHE A 153 -9.89 3.15 -8.17
CA PHE A 153 -9.34 1.95 -8.81
C PHE A 153 -10.37 1.33 -9.78
N TRP A 154 -11.62 1.20 -9.35
CA TRP A 154 -12.70 0.68 -10.20
C TRP A 154 -13.04 1.59 -11.36
N THR A 155 -13.11 2.92 -11.14
CA THR A 155 -13.31 3.88 -12.23
C THR A 155 -12.22 3.77 -13.29
N ASN A 156 -10.96 3.65 -12.90
CA ASN A 156 -9.86 3.51 -13.84
C ASN A 156 -9.93 2.18 -14.60
N ARG A 157 -10.18 1.08 -13.89
CA ARG A 157 -10.25 -0.26 -14.50
C ARG A 157 -11.44 -0.42 -15.44
N LYS A 158 -12.56 0.26 -15.14
CA LYS A 158 -13.71 0.39 -16.04
C LYS A 158 -13.31 1.11 -17.34
N LYS A 159 -12.58 2.23 -17.24
CA LYS A 159 -12.07 2.96 -18.43
C LYS A 159 -11.13 2.09 -19.27
N ASP A 160 -10.17 1.41 -18.63
CA ASP A 160 -9.22 0.51 -19.32
C ASP A 160 -9.96 -0.62 -20.05
N HIS A 161 -10.99 -1.20 -19.41
CA HIS A 161 -11.80 -2.25 -20.03
C HIS A 161 -12.56 -1.76 -21.27
N PHE A 162 -13.14 -0.55 -21.21
CA PHE A 162 -13.79 0.03 -22.39
C PHE A 162 -12.79 0.36 -23.50
N ALA A 163 -11.61 0.87 -23.17
CA ALA A 163 -10.56 1.15 -24.15
C ALA A 163 -10.02 -0.10 -24.84
N MET A 164 -10.13 -1.28 -24.23
CA MET A 164 -9.75 -2.55 -24.84
C MET A 164 -10.80 -3.10 -25.82
N ILE A 165 -12.06 -2.65 -25.70
CA ILE A 165 -13.19 -3.15 -26.48
C ILE A 165 -13.55 -2.19 -27.64
N SER A 166 -13.14 -0.92 -27.53
CA SER A 166 -13.29 0.10 -28.59
C SER A 166 -12.21 0.01 -29.65
#